data_AF-A0A0Q8PL82-F1
#
_entry.id   AF-A0A0Q8PL82-F1
#
_cell.length_a   1.000
_cell.length_b   1.000
_cell.length_c   1.000
_cell.angle_alpha   90.00
_cell.angle_beta   90.00
_cell.angle_gamma   90.00
#
_symmetry.space_group_name_H-M   'P 1'
#
loop_
_entity.id
_entity.type
_entity.pdbx_description
1 polymer ?
#
loop_
_entity_poly.entity_id
_entity_poly.type
_entity_poly.pdbx_seq_one_letter_code
_entity_poly.pdbx_strand_id
1 'polypeptide(L)' 'MLWAMGKDYGPWVRHEWCPRCYRRTEQTRWYRKLLEAPPEQHERRTRCNECAGEVGLVAS' A
#
# COMPACT_ATOMS: atom_id res chain seq x y z
N MET A 1 -18.96 -21.20 3.80
CA MET A 1 -18.28 -20.29 4.77
C MET A 1 -16.96 -19.86 4.15
N LEU A 2 -16.96 -18.72 3.45
CA LEU A 2 -15.75 -18.14 2.87
C LEU A 2 -14.90 -17.61 4.02
N TRP A 3 -13.82 -18.32 4.31
CA TRP A 3 -12.77 -17.85 5.21
C TRP A 3 -12.29 -16.52 4.66
N ALA A 4 -12.68 -15.43 5.34
CA ALA A 4 -11.96 -14.18 5.25
C ALA A 4 -10.55 -14.49 5.75
N MET A 5 -9.67 -14.91 4.83
CA MET A 5 -8.23 -14.83 5.06
C MET A 5 -7.96 -13.35 5.26
N GLY A 6 -8.03 -12.92 6.52
CA GLY A 6 -7.52 -11.65 6.97
C GLY A 6 -6.07 -11.67 6.50
N LYS A 7 -5.81 -11.00 5.38
CA LYS A 7 -4.45 -10.71 4.97
C LYS A 7 -3.90 -9.96 6.17
N ASP A 8 -3.03 -10.60 6.93
CA ASP A 8 -2.25 -9.98 7.99
C ASP A 8 -1.29 -9.01 7.31
N TYR A 9 -1.86 -7.91 6.84
CA TYR A 9 -1.08 -6.82 6.38
C TYR A 9 -0.46 -6.23 7.64
N GLY A 10 0.84 -6.45 7.82
CA GLY A 10 1.60 -5.99 8.99
C GLY A 10 1.42 -4.49 9.26
N PRO A 11 2.12 -3.90 10.26
CA PRO A 11 1.88 -2.54 10.78
C PRO A 11 1.94 -1.38 9.76
N TRP A 12 2.27 -1.69 8.51
CA TRP A 12 2.38 -0.84 7.33
C TRP A 12 1.05 -0.57 6.62
N VAL A 13 -0.02 -1.34 6.93
CA VAL A 13 -1.33 -1.17 6.30
C VAL A 13 -2.31 -0.43 7.20
N ARG A 14 -2.99 0.54 6.61
CA ARG A 14 -4.00 1.39 7.26
C ARG A 14 -5.27 1.40 6.45
N HIS A 15 -6.40 1.45 7.13
CA HIS A 15 -7.70 1.69 6.49
C HIS A 15 -7.91 3.19 6.32
N GLU A 16 -7.62 3.72 5.13
CA GLU A 16 -7.69 5.16 4.84
C GLU A 16 -8.51 5.44 3.58
N TRP A 17 -9.02 6.67 3.48
CA TRP A 17 -9.77 7.13 2.31
C TRP A 17 -8.87 7.20 1.07
N CYS A 18 -9.27 6.51 0.01
CA CYS A 18 -8.56 6.57 -1.26
C CYS A 18 -9.17 7.65 -2.17
N PRO A 19 -8.38 8.63 -2.65
CA PRO A 19 -8.90 9.67 -3.55
C PRO A 19 -9.21 9.17 -4.96
N ARG A 20 -8.77 7.95 -5.33
CA ARG A 20 -9.00 7.37 -6.67
C ARG A 20 -10.31 6.61 -6.77
N CYS A 21 -10.63 5.78 -5.78
CA CYS A 21 -11.86 4.99 -5.76
C CYS A 21 -12.94 5.54 -4.82
N TYR A 22 -12.69 6.68 -4.17
CA TYR A 22 -13.63 7.37 -3.28
C TYR A 22 -14.27 6.45 -2.23
N ARG A 23 -13.48 5.54 -1.66
CA ARG A 23 -13.88 4.60 -0.61
C ARG A 23 -12.79 4.48 0.44
N ARG A 24 -13.14 4.03 1.65
CA ARG A 24 -12.14 3.60 2.64
C ARG A 24 -11.66 2.21 2.25
N THR A 25 -10.35 2.09 2.06
CA THR A 25 -9.72 0.86 1.60
C THR A 25 -8.46 0.61 2.41
N GLU A 26 -7.94 -0.61 2.34
CA GLU A 26 -6.60 -0.90 2.82
C GLU A 26 -5.57 -0.14 1.99
N GLN A 27 -4.71 0.63 2.65
CA GLN A 27 -3.61 1.35 2.04
C GLN A 27 -2.29 0.90 2.64
N THR A 28 -1.35 0.51 1.78
CA THR A 28 0.01 0.15 2.19
C THR A 28 0.92 1.35 2.11
N ARG A 29 1.65 1.62 3.18
CA ARG A 29 2.68 2.66 3.25
C ARG A 29 4.06 2.04 3.28
N TRP A 30 4.98 2.59 2.50
CA TRP A 30 6.40 2.22 2.55
C TRP A 30 7.28 3.43 2.30
N TYR A 31 8.55 3.29 2.65
CA TYR A 31 9.56 4.30 2.39
C TYR A 31 10.39 3.87 1.20
N ARG A 32 10.58 4.75 0.22
CA ARG A 32 11.60 4.57 -0.80
C ARG A 32 12.90 5.11 -0.23
N LYS A 33 13.83 4.19 0.06
CA LYS A 33 15.20 4.55 0.42
C LYS A 33 15.86 5.22 -0.79
N LEU A 34 16.36 6.42 -0.60
CA LEU A 34 17.24 7.07 -1.56
C LEU A 34 18.67 6.71 -1.14
N LEU A 35 19.36 5.92 -1.97
CA LEU A 35 20.78 5.65 -1.77
C LEU A 35 21.48 7.02 -1.79
N GLU A 36 22.27 7.33 -0.76
CA GLU A 36 22.96 8.62 -0.56
C GLU A 36 22.17 9.74 0.15
N ALA A 37 20.87 9.58 0.43
CA ALA A 37 20.12 10.58 1.19
C ALA A 37 19.97 10.20 2.69
N PRO A 38 20.00 11.18 3.61
CA PRO A 38 19.62 10.99 5.00
C PRO A 38 18.21 10.37 5.15
N PRO A 39 17.92 9.64 6.24
CA PRO A 39 16.62 8.98 6.45
C PRO A 39 15.40 9.91 6.40
N GLU A 40 15.57 11.17 6.83
CA GLU A 40 14.53 12.21 6.74
C GLU A 40 14.16 12.59 5.30
N GLN A 41 15.02 12.29 4.32
CA GLN A 41 14.78 12.51 2.90
C GLN A 41 14.18 11.28 2.21
N HIS A 42 14.00 10.17 2.92
CA HIS A 42 13.32 9.01 2.36
C HIS A 42 11.88 9.37 1.98
N GLU A 43 11.51 9.01 0.76
CA GLU A 43 10.19 9.36 0.25
C GLU A 43 9.13 8.41 0.83
N ARG A 44 8.14 8.98 1.53
CA ARG A 44 6.98 8.21 2.01
C ARG A 44 5.99 8.01 0.86
N ARG A 45 5.79 6.75 0.47
CA ARG A 45 4.80 6.36 -0.54
C ARG A 45 3.59 5.70 0.13
N THR A 46 2.43 5.85 -0.50
CA THR A 46 1.17 5.25 -0.06
C THR A 46 0.42 4.75 -1.28
N ARG A 47 -0.15 3.55 -1.20
CA ARG A 47 -0.92 2.92 -2.28
C ARG A 47 -2.18 2.32 -1.71
N CYS A 48 -3.29 2.56 -2.40
CA CYS A 48 -4.54 1.81 -2.17
C CYS A 48 -4.40 0.40 -2.74
N ASN A 49 -4.61 -0.62 -1.89
CA ASN A 49 -4.47 -2.02 -2.25
C ASN A 49 -5.55 -2.48 -3.23
N GLU A 50 -6.76 -1.90 -3.16
CA GLU A 50 -7.82 -2.16 -4.15
C GLU A 50 -7.50 -1.55 -5.52
N CYS A 51 -7.11 -0.26 -5.55
CA CYS A 51 -6.81 0.43 -6.81
C CYS A 51 -5.57 -0.11 -7.53
N ALA A 52 -4.67 -0.73 -6.80
CA ALA A 52 -3.47 -1.33 -7.34
C ALA A 52 -3.54 -2.87 -7.32
N GLY A 53 -4.69 -3.42 -6.94
CA GLY A 53 -5.01 -4.84 -6.94
C GLY A 53 -5.09 -5.44 -8.34
N GLU A 54 -5.01 -4.63 -9.39
CA GLU A 54 -4.66 -5.06 -10.76
C GLU A 54 -3.17 -5.49 -10.81
N VAL A 55 -2.81 -6.49 -10.01
CA VAL A 55 -1.48 -7.13 -9.98
C VAL A 55 -1.42 -8.21 -11.08
N GLY A 56 -1.86 -7.85 -12.29
CA GLY A 56 -1.60 -8.62 -13.51
C GLY A 56 -0.40 -8.13 -14.30
N LEU A 57 0.22 -7.01 -13.89
CA LEU A 57 1.21 -6.28 -14.69
C LEU A 57 2.61 -6.13 -14.05
N VAL A 58 2.86 -6.76 -12.89
CA VAL A 58 4.20 -6.79 -12.26
C VAL A 58 4.72 -8.22 -12.20
N ALA A 59 4.60 -8.91 -13.34
CA ALA A 59 5.29 -10.16 -13.66
C ALA A 59 5.20 -10.36 -15.19
N SER A 60 5.94 -9.56 -15.95
CA SER A 60 6.33 -9.87 -17.34
C SER A 60 7.73 -9.33 -17.55
#